data_AF-A0A1X9ZBH4-F1
#
_entry.id   AF-A0A1X9ZBH4-F1
#
_cell.length_a   1.000
_cell.length_b   1.000
_cell.length_c   1.000
_cell.angle_alpha   90.00
_cell.angle_beta   90.00
_cell.angle_gamma   90.00
#
_symmetry.space_group_name_H-M   'P 1'
#
loop_
_entity.id
_entity.type
_entity.pdbx_description
1 polymer ?
#
loop_
_entity_poly.entity_id
_entity_poly.type
_entity_poly.pdbx_seq_one_letter_code
_entity_poly.pdbx_strand_id
1 'polypeptide(L)'
;MSEQRLKLTRDDFEEWLFSLPDKQQEFKTLFFDKTGVKLDYSIEALDDIEAWLLNSFEKKEDLLKEDNKHLLDLIVSYVGGIFRENLNAKWDIDLENEKNAYYRLPIITNDQMSVPVSPHTLITASIGRKKGNFISTVLKNTIKNLNK
;
A
#
# COMPACT_ATOMS: atom_id res chain seq x y z
N MET A 1 -2.49 6.40 -35.25
CA MET A 1 -1.43 6.07 -34.28
C MET A 1 -2.12 5.52 -33.05
N SER A 2 -2.38 4.22 -33.01
CA SER A 2 -3.00 3.58 -31.84
C SER A 2 -1.99 3.58 -30.71
N GLU A 3 -2.28 4.30 -29.63
CA GLU A 3 -1.56 4.18 -28.35
C GLU A 3 -1.55 2.70 -27.94
N GLN A 4 -0.43 2.02 -28.15
CA GLN A 4 -0.14 0.82 -27.39
C GLN A 4 0.02 1.30 -25.94
N ARG A 5 -1.06 1.24 -25.15
CA ARG A 5 -0.93 1.24 -23.69
C ARG A 5 0.02 0.09 -23.36
N LEU A 6 1.25 0.40 -22.94
CA LEU A 6 2.18 -0.61 -22.43
C LEU A 6 1.42 -1.41 -21.36
N LYS A 7 1.25 -2.71 -21.63
CA LYS A 7 0.59 -3.62 -20.71
C LYS A 7 1.59 -3.88 -19.59
N LEU A 8 1.20 -3.61 -18.35
CA LEU A 8 2.00 -3.94 -17.17
C LEU A 8 2.47 -5.41 -17.24
N THR A 9 3.78 -5.60 -17.16
CA THR A 9 4.46 -6.89 -17.26
C THR A 9 5.01 -7.32 -15.91
N ARG A 10 5.52 -8.56 -15.85
CA ARG A 10 6.22 -9.04 -14.65
C ARG A 10 7.53 -8.29 -14.45
N ASP A 11 8.25 -7.95 -15.52
CA ASP A 11 9.50 -7.21 -15.44
C ASP A 11 9.28 -5.81 -14.85
N ASP A 12 8.21 -5.11 -15.26
CA ASP A 12 7.82 -3.81 -14.66
C ASP A 12 7.59 -3.93 -13.13
N PHE A 13 7.00 -5.05 -12.70
CA PHE A 13 6.79 -5.31 -11.27
C PHE A 13 8.09 -5.62 -10.54
N GLU A 14 9.00 -6.41 -11.12
CA GLU A 14 10.31 -6.69 -10.51
C GLU A 14 11.18 -5.41 -10.45
N GLU A 15 11.13 -4.54 -11.47
CA GLU A 15 11.74 -3.21 -11.43
C GLU A 15 11.14 -2.35 -10.32
N TRP A 16 9.82 -2.38 -10.16
CA TRP A 16 9.14 -1.71 -9.06
C TRP A 16 9.62 -2.26 -7.70
N LEU A 17 9.75 -3.58 -7.54
CA LEU A 17 10.30 -4.21 -6.33
C LEU A 17 11.71 -3.73 -6.02
N PHE A 18 12.57 -3.64 -7.04
CA PHE A 18 13.94 -3.14 -6.91
C PHE A 18 13.96 -1.68 -6.42
N SER A 19 13.00 -0.87 -6.85
CA SER A 19 12.87 0.55 -6.45
C SER A 19 12.27 0.79 -5.06
N LEU A 20 11.73 -0.24 -4.39
CA LEU A 20 11.02 -0.07 -3.12
C LEU A 20 11.82 0.62 -2.02
N PRO A 21 13.11 0.31 -1.78
CA PRO A 21 13.87 0.98 -0.72
C PRO A 21 13.95 2.49 -0.92
N ASP A 22 14.17 2.92 -2.16
CA ASP A 22 14.27 4.34 -2.51
C ASP A 22 12.92 5.05 -2.35
N LYS A 23 11.84 4.41 -2.83
CA LYS A 23 10.46 4.92 -2.66
C LYS A 23 10.07 5.05 -1.19
N GLN A 24 10.38 4.04 -0.40
CA GLN A 24 10.06 4.07 1.02
C GLN A 24 10.86 5.17 1.75
N GLN A 25 12.12 5.37 1.37
CA GLN A 25 12.93 6.45 1.93
C GLN A 25 12.42 7.84 1.48
N GLU A 26 12.00 7.98 0.23
CA GLU A 26 11.37 9.19 -0.29
C GLU A 26 10.08 9.51 0.48
N PHE A 27 9.22 8.50 0.70
CA PHE A 27 7.99 8.67 1.47
C PHE A 27 8.27 9.15 2.89
N LYS A 28 9.26 8.56 3.58
CA LYS A 28 9.63 8.98 4.93
C LYS A 28 10.03 10.46 4.99
N THR A 29 10.82 10.92 4.02
CA THR A 29 11.24 12.33 3.94
C THR A 29 10.03 13.23 3.68
N LEU A 30 9.21 12.90 2.67
CA LEU A 30 8.00 13.67 2.34
C LEU A 30 7.03 13.75 3.52
N PHE A 31 6.82 12.62 4.21
CA PHE A 31 5.92 12.55 5.34
C PHE A 31 6.41 13.39 6.51
N PHE A 32 7.70 13.31 6.83
CA PHE A 32 8.32 14.13 7.87
C PHE A 32 8.20 15.62 7.55
N ASP A 33 8.47 16.04 6.31
CA ASP A 33 8.36 17.44 5.89
C ASP A 33 6.93 17.99 6.01
N LYS A 34 5.92 17.13 5.83
CA LYS A 34 4.50 17.52 5.92
C LYS A 34 3.93 17.48 7.33
N THR A 35 4.43 16.60 8.19
CA THR A 35 3.79 16.29 9.49
C THR A 35 4.68 16.55 10.70
N GLY A 36 6.00 16.63 10.51
CA GLY A 36 7.00 16.63 11.58
C GLY A 36 7.19 15.26 12.25
N VAL A 37 6.50 14.21 11.81
CA VAL A 37 6.53 12.87 12.40
C VAL A 37 7.51 11.98 11.64
N LYS A 38 8.38 11.27 12.38
CA LYS A 38 9.33 10.30 11.81
C LYS A 38 8.71 8.92 11.79
N LEU A 39 8.53 8.37 10.59
CA LEU A 39 8.06 7.00 10.42
C LEU A 39 9.20 5.99 10.68
N ASP A 40 8.88 4.93 11.42
CA ASP A 40 9.84 3.95 11.95
C ASP A 40 9.50 2.49 11.60
N TYR A 41 8.55 2.27 10.67
CA TYR A 41 8.01 0.96 10.29
C TYR A 41 7.26 0.21 11.40
N SER A 42 6.92 0.88 12.51
CA SER A 42 6.01 0.31 13.51
C SER A 42 4.59 0.12 12.95
N ILE A 43 3.79 -0.68 13.66
CA ILE A 43 2.37 -0.82 13.31
C ILE A 43 1.63 0.51 13.61
N GLU A 44 2.07 1.24 14.62
CA GLU A 44 1.55 2.55 15.04
C GLU A 44 1.75 3.62 13.96
N ALA A 45 2.84 3.54 13.19
CA ALA A 45 3.07 4.41 12.04
C ALA A 45 1.94 4.36 11.00
N LEU A 46 1.17 3.25 10.93
CA LEU A 46 0.00 3.14 10.05
C LEU A 46 -1.13 4.08 10.49
N ASP A 47 -1.28 4.35 11.78
CA ASP A 47 -2.30 5.26 12.32
C ASP A 47 -1.92 6.72 12.00
N ASP A 48 -0.63 7.07 12.10
CA ASP A 48 -0.12 8.39 11.69
C ASP A 48 -0.34 8.63 10.19
N ILE A 49 -0.05 7.63 9.36
CA ILE A 49 -0.28 7.69 7.91
C ILE A 49 -1.78 7.83 7.61
N GLU A 50 -2.64 7.05 8.28
CA GLU A 50 -4.09 7.14 8.08
C GLU A 50 -4.63 8.50 8.52
N ALA A 51 -4.19 9.04 9.66
CA ALA A 51 -4.58 10.37 10.11
C ALA A 51 -4.16 11.46 9.12
N TRP A 52 -2.93 11.39 8.60
CA TRP A 52 -2.47 12.31 7.57
C TRP A 52 -3.27 12.21 6.27
N LEU A 53 -3.59 10.98 5.81
CA LEU A 53 -4.45 10.75 4.65
C LEU A 53 -5.84 11.38 4.83
N LEU A 54 -6.46 11.18 5.99
CA LEU A 54 -7.79 11.71 6.31
C LEU A 54 -7.81 13.24 6.40
N ASN A 55 -6.70 13.86 6.82
CA ASN A 55 -6.56 15.31 6.83
C ASN A 55 -6.22 15.90 5.45
N SER A 56 -5.60 15.10 4.57
CA SER A 56 -5.13 15.56 3.25
C SER A 56 -6.14 15.34 2.13
N PHE A 57 -7.04 14.36 2.27
CA PHE A 57 -7.97 13.97 1.21
C PHE A 57 -9.40 13.81 1.76
N GLU A 58 -10.35 14.54 1.18
CA GLU A 58 -11.76 14.49 1.60
C GLU A 58 -12.43 13.16 1.21
N LYS A 59 -12.07 12.65 0.03
CA LYS A 59 -12.57 11.42 -0.57
C LYS A 59 -11.45 10.69 -1.33
N LYS A 60 -11.62 9.38 -1.51
CA LYS A 60 -10.61 8.53 -2.17
C LYS A 60 -10.31 8.96 -3.60
N GLU A 61 -11.28 9.55 -4.29
CA GLU A 61 -11.13 10.05 -5.66
C GLU A 61 -10.09 11.18 -5.75
N ASP A 62 -9.86 11.94 -4.67
CA ASP A 62 -8.82 12.97 -4.66
C ASP A 62 -7.42 12.34 -4.63
N LEU A 63 -7.22 11.28 -3.86
CA LEU A 63 -5.97 10.53 -3.83
C LEU A 63 -5.70 9.80 -5.16
N LEU A 64 -6.75 9.39 -5.87
CA LEU A 64 -6.66 8.66 -7.15
C LEU A 64 -6.44 9.57 -8.38
N LYS A 65 -6.33 10.89 -8.20
CA LYS A 65 -5.99 11.81 -9.28
C LYS A 65 -4.60 11.53 -9.85
N GLU A 66 -4.43 11.82 -11.14
CA GLU A 66 -3.15 11.65 -11.86
C GLU A 66 -1.97 12.32 -11.14
N ASP A 67 -2.17 13.54 -10.63
CA ASP A 67 -1.15 14.31 -9.90
C ASP A 67 -0.66 13.60 -8.61
N ASN A 68 -1.46 12.68 -8.08
CA ASN A 68 -1.17 11.94 -6.85
C ASN A 68 -0.65 10.53 -7.12
N LYS A 69 -0.47 10.10 -8.37
CA LYS A 69 -0.01 8.73 -8.69
C LYS A 69 1.31 8.39 -8.03
N HIS A 70 2.30 9.28 -8.14
CA HIS A 70 3.60 9.09 -7.52
C HIS A 70 3.46 8.99 -5.99
N LEU A 71 2.73 9.92 -5.39
CA LEU A 71 2.50 9.92 -3.95
C LEU A 71 1.80 8.64 -3.48
N LEU A 72 0.77 8.19 -4.19
CA LEU A 72 0.06 6.95 -3.87
C LEU A 72 0.99 5.74 -3.94
N ASP A 73 1.85 5.68 -4.96
CA ASP A 73 2.85 4.62 -5.10
C ASP A 73 3.85 4.61 -3.94
N LEU A 74 4.32 5.79 -3.51
CA LEU A 74 5.15 5.94 -2.31
C LEU A 74 4.43 5.41 -1.06
N ILE A 75 3.17 5.77 -0.84
CA ILE A 75 2.39 5.32 0.33
C ILE A 75 2.17 3.79 0.26
N VAL A 76 1.81 3.25 -0.91
CA VAL A 76 1.61 1.81 -1.14
C VAL A 76 2.89 1.04 -0.81
N SER A 77 4.04 1.53 -1.27
CA SER A 77 5.35 0.91 -1.01
C SER A 77 5.65 0.83 0.48
N TYR A 78 5.38 1.90 1.23
CA TYR A 78 5.67 1.99 2.66
C TYR A 78 4.72 1.16 3.51
N VAL A 79 3.41 1.34 3.31
CA VAL A 79 2.38 0.57 4.02
C VAL A 79 2.55 -0.93 3.75
N GLY A 80 2.79 -1.32 2.49
CA GLY A 80 3.04 -2.71 2.15
C GLY A 80 4.33 -3.26 2.75
N GLY A 81 5.37 -2.44 2.93
CA GLY A 81 6.58 -2.80 3.67
C GLY A 81 6.28 -3.22 5.11
N ILE A 82 5.47 -2.43 5.84
CA ILE A 82 5.05 -2.76 7.21
C ILE A 82 4.30 -4.10 7.23
N PHE A 83 3.37 -4.32 6.30
CA PHE A 83 2.63 -5.58 6.20
C PHE A 83 3.56 -6.75 5.88
N ARG A 84 4.47 -6.60 4.92
CA ARG A 84 5.41 -7.64 4.48
C ARG A 84 6.24 -8.16 5.65
N GLU A 85 6.87 -7.25 6.40
CA GLU A 85 7.73 -7.60 7.53
C GLU A 85 6.94 -8.28 8.66
N ASN A 86 5.81 -7.70 9.06
CA ASN A 86 5.02 -8.21 10.18
C ASN A 86 4.31 -9.54 9.89
N LEU A 87 4.07 -9.87 8.62
CA LEU A 87 3.42 -11.10 8.19
C LEU A 87 4.39 -12.16 7.67
N ASN A 88 5.71 -11.90 7.67
CA ASN A 88 6.71 -12.73 7.02
C ASN A 88 6.26 -13.15 5.60
N ALA A 89 5.82 -12.17 4.83
CA ALA A 89 5.16 -12.35 3.55
C ALA A 89 6.01 -11.79 2.41
N LYS A 90 5.55 -11.99 1.17
CA LYS A 90 6.20 -11.47 -0.04
C LYS A 90 5.25 -10.60 -0.83
N TRP A 91 5.84 -9.74 -1.66
CA TRP A 91 5.11 -9.03 -2.70
C TRP A 91 4.77 -9.98 -3.85
N ASP A 92 3.59 -9.81 -4.43
CA ASP A 92 3.19 -10.47 -5.67
C ASP A 92 2.22 -9.60 -6.47
N ILE A 93 1.93 -9.98 -7.71
CA ILE A 93 0.99 -9.29 -8.58
C ILE A 93 0.27 -10.27 -9.52
N ASP A 94 -1.03 -10.09 -9.68
CA ASP A 94 -1.82 -10.84 -10.64
C ASP A 94 -1.95 -10.05 -11.95
N LEU A 95 -1.34 -10.55 -13.02
CA LEU A 95 -1.35 -9.95 -14.36
C LEU A 95 -2.19 -10.76 -15.36
N GLU A 96 -2.85 -11.84 -14.91
CA GLU A 96 -3.54 -12.78 -15.77
C GLU A 96 -5.05 -12.79 -15.54
N ASN A 97 -5.50 -12.81 -14.29
CA ASN A 97 -6.90 -12.98 -13.96
C ASN A 97 -7.60 -11.64 -13.75
N GLU A 98 -8.24 -11.13 -14.81
CA GLU A 98 -8.98 -9.86 -14.77
C GLU A 98 -10.19 -9.86 -13.82
N LYS A 99 -10.63 -11.05 -13.37
CA LYS A 99 -11.71 -11.18 -12.38
C LYS A 99 -11.19 -11.09 -10.93
N ASN A 100 -9.88 -11.13 -10.72
CA ASN A 100 -9.30 -10.96 -9.40
C ASN A 100 -9.56 -9.52 -8.90
N ALA A 101 -10.03 -9.38 -7.66
CA ALA A 101 -10.26 -8.08 -7.04
C ALA A 101 -8.99 -7.21 -6.95
N TYR A 102 -7.82 -7.84 -7.01
CA TYR A 102 -6.50 -7.20 -6.98
C TYR A 102 -5.75 -7.28 -8.32
N TYR A 103 -6.46 -7.51 -9.44
CA TYR A 103 -5.85 -7.55 -10.77
C TYR A 103 -5.02 -6.29 -11.02
N ARG A 104 -3.74 -6.48 -11.38
CA ARG A 104 -2.72 -5.44 -11.61
C ARG A 104 -2.43 -4.53 -10.41
N LEU A 105 -2.76 -4.96 -9.20
CA LEU A 105 -2.37 -4.28 -7.97
C LEU A 105 -1.35 -5.14 -7.22
N PRO A 106 -0.31 -4.53 -6.63
CA PRO A 106 0.62 -5.27 -5.81
C PRO A 106 -0.09 -5.75 -4.54
N ILE A 107 0.22 -6.99 -4.14
CA ILE A 107 -0.33 -7.66 -2.98
C ILE A 107 0.77 -8.19 -2.06
N ILE A 108 0.43 -8.35 -0.79
CA ILE A 108 1.22 -9.04 0.23
C ILE A 108 0.55 -10.39 0.49
N THR A 109 1.31 -11.47 0.33
CA THR A 109 0.80 -12.84 0.50
C THR A 109 1.86 -13.81 1.00
N ASN A 110 1.43 -14.91 1.62
CA ASN A 110 2.23 -16.07 1.96
C ASN A 110 1.34 -17.33 1.99
N ASP A 111 1.94 -18.50 2.19
CA ASP A 111 1.24 -19.79 2.12
C ASP A 111 0.25 -20.02 3.29
N GLN A 112 0.34 -19.23 4.35
CA GLN A 112 -0.52 -19.32 5.54
C GLN A 112 -1.73 -18.37 5.46
N MET A 113 -1.68 -17.38 4.56
CA MET A 113 -2.74 -16.40 4.37
C MET A 113 -3.84 -16.98 3.47
N SER A 114 -5.08 -16.98 3.96
CA SER A 114 -6.24 -17.39 3.16
C SER A 114 -6.63 -16.35 2.11
N VAL A 115 -6.29 -15.08 2.34
CA VAL A 115 -6.59 -13.96 1.44
C VAL A 115 -5.37 -13.02 1.43
N PRO A 116 -4.85 -12.64 0.26
CA PRO A 116 -3.78 -11.66 0.16
C PRO A 116 -4.27 -10.26 0.54
N VAL A 117 -3.33 -9.39 0.90
CA VAL A 117 -3.63 -7.99 1.24
C VAL A 117 -3.11 -7.07 0.14
N SER A 118 -3.96 -6.23 -0.44
CA SER A 118 -3.50 -5.12 -1.29
C SER A 118 -3.38 -3.83 -0.47
N PRO A 119 -2.16 -3.27 -0.27
CA PRO A 119 -1.99 -2.00 0.42
C PRO A 119 -2.76 -0.85 -0.27
N HIS A 120 -2.79 -0.85 -1.60
CA HIS A 120 -3.55 0.12 -2.39
C HIS A 120 -5.05 0.11 -2.04
N THR A 121 -5.66 -1.07 -1.98
CA THR A 121 -7.07 -1.21 -1.58
C THR A 121 -7.29 -0.77 -0.14
N LEU A 122 -6.36 -1.06 0.79
CA LEU A 122 -6.48 -0.63 2.18
C LEU A 122 -6.39 0.88 2.35
N ILE A 123 -5.48 1.55 1.65
CA ILE A 123 -5.30 3.01 1.67
C ILE A 123 -6.56 3.70 1.15
N THR A 124 -7.07 3.28 0.00
CA THR A 124 -8.30 3.88 -0.57
C THR A 124 -9.54 3.58 0.30
N ALA A 125 -9.58 2.40 0.93
CA ALA A 125 -10.61 2.01 1.88
C ALA A 125 -10.60 2.82 3.18
N SER A 126 -9.42 3.21 3.69
CA SER A 126 -9.30 3.93 4.95
C SER A 126 -9.94 5.32 4.88
N ILE A 127 -9.75 6.03 3.76
CA ILE A 127 -10.35 7.35 3.50
C ILE A 127 -11.88 7.30 3.58
N GLY A 128 -12.50 6.26 3.02
CA GLY A 128 -13.95 6.09 3.09
C GLY A 128 -14.46 5.68 4.48
N ARG A 129 -13.66 4.93 5.24
CA ARG A 129 -14.04 4.42 6.56
C ARG A 129 -13.87 5.44 7.69
N LYS A 130 -12.94 6.40 7.52
CA LYS A 130 -12.69 7.52 8.45
C LYS A 130 -12.51 7.07 9.91
N LYS A 131 -11.69 6.03 10.14
CA LYS A 131 -11.47 5.47 11.49
C LYS A 131 -10.24 6.05 12.19
N GLY A 132 -9.18 6.34 11.44
CA GLY A 132 -7.88 6.78 11.98
C GLY A 132 -6.99 5.64 12.46
N ASN A 133 -7.48 4.40 12.42
CA ASN A 133 -6.75 3.19 12.82
C ASN A 133 -7.19 1.94 12.05
N PHE A 134 -7.87 2.11 10.92
CA PHE A 134 -8.38 1.00 10.12
C PHE A 134 -7.23 0.14 9.59
N ILE A 135 -6.18 0.75 9.03
CA ILE A 135 -5.07 0.02 8.39
C ILE A 135 -4.32 -0.83 9.43
N SER A 136 -3.99 -0.27 10.59
CA SER A 136 -3.33 -1.02 11.68
C SER A 136 -4.24 -2.13 12.25
N THR A 137 -5.54 -1.88 12.35
CA THR A 137 -6.52 -2.88 12.79
C THR A 137 -6.57 -4.08 11.84
N VAL A 138 -6.51 -3.85 10.52
CA VAL A 138 -6.42 -4.94 9.54
C VAL A 138 -5.15 -5.76 9.77
N LEU A 139 -3.99 -5.11 9.89
CA LEU A 139 -2.73 -5.82 10.13
C LEU A 139 -2.77 -6.67 11.42
N LYS A 140 -3.20 -6.08 12.53
CA LYS A 140 -3.34 -6.76 13.84
C LYS A 140 -4.27 -7.97 13.76
N ASN A 141 -5.38 -7.86 13.04
CA ASN A 141 -6.31 -8.97 12.84
C ASN A 141 -5.71 -10.07 11.95
N THR A 142 -4.97 -9.72 10.91
CA THR A 142 -4.27 -10.68 10.05
C THR A 142 -3.24 -11.47 10.85
N ILE A 143 -2.38 -10.80 11.63
CA ILE A 143 -1.41 -11.46 12.53
C ILE A 143 -2.13 -12.43 13.48
N LYS A 144 -3.22 -11.97 14.12
CA LYS A 144 -4.01 -12.81 15.04
C LYS A 144 -4.58 -14.06 14.35
N ASN A 145 -4.92 -13.99 13.08
CA ASN A 145 -5.47 -15.12 12.34
C ASN A 145 -4.40 -16.12 11.87
N LEU A 146 -3.16 -15.66 11.63
CA LEU A 146 -2.04 -16.54 11.31
C LEU A 146 -1.54 -17.35 12.51
N ASN A 147 -1.74 -16.83 13.73
CA ASN A 147 -1.31 -17.46 14.98
C ASN A 147 -2.39 -18.37 15.61
N LYS A 148 -3.49 -18.66 14.91
CA LYS A 148 -4.55 -19.57 15.36
C LYS A 148 -4.37 -20.95 14.75
#